data_AF-A0A838BD60-F1
#
_entry.id   AF-A0A838BD60-F1
#
_cell.length_a   1.000
_cell.length_b   1.000
_cell.length_c   1.000
_cell.angle_alpha   90.00
_cell.angle_beta   90.00
_cell.angle_gamma   90.00
#
_symmetry.space_group_name_H-M   'P 1'
#
loop_
_entity.id
_entity.type
_entity.pdbx_description
1 polymer ?
#
loop_
_entity_poly.entity_id
_entity_poly.type
_entity_poly.pdbx_seq_one_letter_code
_entity_poly.pdbx_strand_id
1 'polypeptide(L)'
;MARYRTHSIEFKRQVAQEYLSGETLHGLAKRHDIQRQLIRVWVRKYEEGALDDAQAADLIQEYEARIAALERLVGKQDLELEFLKGALKSAPRQRNRPTSAITGPEVSPSPKDAG
;
A
#
# COMPACT_ATOMS: atom_id res chain seq x y z
N MET A 1 2.75 38.75 4.13
CA MET A 1 2.21 37.79 3.14
C MET A 1 0.69 37.79 3.27
N ALA A 2 -0.05 38.03 2.19
CA ALA A 2 -1.52 38.01 2.24
C ALA A 2 -2.00 36.57 2.48
N ARG A 3 -2.82 36.34 3.51
CA ARG A 3 -3.49 35.05 3.72
C ARG A 3 -4.67 34.97 2.76
N TYR A 4 -4.54 34.17 1.71
CA TYR A 4 -5.66 33.84 0.85
C TYR A 4 -6.63 32.90 1.58
N ARG A 5 -7.93 33.12 1.41
CA ARG A 5 -8.96 32.25 1.98
C ARG A 5 -9.01 30.97 1.16
N THR A 6 -8.66 29.85 1.77
CA THR A 6 -8.70 28.53 1.13
C THR A 6 -9.97 27.80 1.54
N HIS A 7 -10.67 27.21 0.58
CA HIS A 7 -11.86 26.39 0.81
C HIS A 7 -11.52 24.91 0.56
N SER A 8 -12.07 24.02 1.38
CA SER A 8 -11.94 22.57 1.20
C SER A 8 -12.60 22.12 -0.10
N ILE A 9 -12.13 21.01 -0.66
CA ILE A 9 -12.66 20.45 -1.91
C ILE A 9 -14.12 20.02 -1.74
N GLU A 10 -14.46 19.36 -0.63
CA GLU A 10 -15.85 19.00 -0.30
C GLU A 10 -16.80 20.20 -0.33
N PHE A 11 -16.35 21.33 0.21
CA PHE A 11 -17.15 22.55 0.21
C PHE A 11 -17.33 23.13 -1.20
N LYS A 12 -16.26 23.13 -2.01
CA LYS A 12 -16.34 23.55 -3.42
C LYS A 12 -17.29 22.65 -4.21
N ARG A 13 -17.26 21.35 -3.95
CA ARG A 13 -18.12 20.33 -4.58
C ARG A 13 -19.58 20.58 -4.22
N GLN A 14 -19.87 20.79 -2.95
CA GLN A 14 -21.21 21.12 -2.45
C GLN A 14 -21.77 22.36 -3.17
N VAL A 15 -21.01 23.47 -3.20
CA VAL A 15 -21.46 24.72 -3.83
C VAL A 15 -21.72 24.54 -5.33
N ALA A 16 -20.89 23.77 -6.03
CA ALA A 16 -21.09 23.47 -7.45
C ALA A 16 -22.35 22.63 -7.67
N GLN A 17 -22.58 21.61 -6.84
CA GLN A 17 -23.76 20.75 -6.93
C GLN A 17 -25.05 21.53 -6.65
N GLU A 18 -25.08 22.38 -5.64
CA GLU A 18 -26.24 23.23 -5.32
C GLU A 18 -26.58 24.16 -6.49
N TYR A 19 -25.56 24.76 -7.14
CA TYR A 19 -25.77 25.57 -8.35
C TYR A 19 -26.38 24.75 -9.49
N LEU A 20 -25.85 23.55 -9.76
CA LEU A 20 -26.40 22.65 -10.79
C LEU A 20 -27.80 22.14 -10.44
N SER A 21 -28.17 22.15 -9.15
CA SER A 21 -29.52 21.82 -8.66
C SER A 21 -30.53 22.96 -8.86
N GLY A 22 -30.12 24.10 -9.41
CA GLY A 22 -30.98 25.24 -9.72
C GLY A 22 -30.86 26.42 -8.75
N GLU A 23 -29.96 26.39 -7.77
CA GLU A 23 -29.71 27.55 -6.91
C GLU A 23 -29.08 28.71 -7.68
N THR A 24 -29.41 29.94 -7.28
CA THR A 24 -28.88 31.12 -7.95
C THR A 24 -27.47 31.48 -7.48
N LEU A 25 -26.63 31.99 -8.38
CA LEU A 25 -25.30 32.53 -8.01
C LEU A 25 -25.38 33.59 -6.91
N HIS A 26 -26.45 34.39 -6.89
CA HIS A 26 -26.65 35.41 -5.85
C HIS A 26 -26.95 34.77 -4.49
N GLY A 27 -27.86 33.79 -4.45
CA GLY A 27 -28.20 33.05 -3.23
C GLY A 27 -26.98 32.37 -2.62
N LEU A 28 -26.20 31.65 -3.44
CA LEU A 28 -24.98 30.98 -3.01
C LEU A 28 -23.92 31.96 -2.53
N ALA A 29 -23.68 33.05 -3.26
CA ALA A 29 -22.72 34.08 -2.88
C ALA A 29 -23.06 34.71 -1.52
N LYS A 30 -24.35 35.01 -1.29
CA LYS A 30 -24.83 35.59 -0.04
C LYS A 30 -24.78 34.60 1.12
N ARG A 31 -25.18 33.34 0.90
CA ARG A 31 -25.23 32.29 1.93
C ARG A 31 -23.84 31.92 2.44
N HIS A 32 -22.86 31.87 1.54
CA HIS A 32 -21.53 31.36 1.86
C HIS A 32 -20.46 32.45 2.00
N ASP A 33 -20.81 33.72 1.79
CA ASP A 33 -19.86 34.85 1.75
C ASP A 33 -18.75 34.64 0.69
N ILE A 34 -19.18 34.31 -0.53
CA ILE A 34 -18.28 33.96 -1.63
C ILE A 34 -18.57 34.84 -2.84
N GLN A 35 -17.51 35.27 -3.51
CA GLN A 35 -17.65 36.00 -4.77
C GLN A 35 -18.25 35.10 -5.85
N ARG A 36 -19.28 35.60 -6.56
CA ARG A 36 -19.95 34.88 -7.67
C ARG A 36 -18.98 34.34 -8.73
N GLN A 37 -17.89 35.06 -8.98
CA GLN A 37 -16.87 34.62 -9.93
C GLN A 37 -16.14 33.36 -9.46
N LEU A 38 -15.90 33.20 -8.16
CA LEU A 38 -15.27 32.01 -7.60
C LEU A 38 -16.20 30.80 -7.72
N ILE A 39 -17.50 30.99 -7.49
CA ILE A 39 -18.52 29.95 -7.70
C ILE A 39 -18.52 29.48 -9.16
N ARG A 40 -18.49 30.40 -10.14
CA ARG A 40 -18.41 30.04 -11.57
C ARG A 40 -17.17 29.20 -11.90
N VAL A 41 -16.02 29.56 -11.32
CA VAL A 41 -14.79 28.79 -11.51
C VAL A 41 -14.92 27.39 -10.92
N TRP A 42 -15.54 27.24 -9.75
CA TRP A 42 -15.74 25.93 -9.13
C TRP A 42 -16.74 25.07 -9.88
N VAL A 43 -17.84 25.64 -10.37
CA VAL A 43 -18.82 24.93 -11.21
C VAL A 43 -18.15 24.39 -12.46
N ARG A 44 -17.41 25.24 -13.20
CA ARG A 44 -16.68 24.79 -14.40
C ARG A 44 -15.71 23.65 -14.09
N LYS A 45 -14.90 23.81 -13.02
CA LYS A 45 -13.95 22.77 -12.61
C LYS A 45 -14.66 21.48 -12.17
N TYR A 46 -15.84 21.59 -11.56
CA TYR A 46 -16.64 20.44 -11.16
C TYR A 46 -17.19 19.69 -12.38
N GLU A 47 -17.71 20.41 -13.37
CA GLU A 47 -18.18 19.82 -14.65
C GLU A 47 -17.04 19.15 -15.43
N GLU A 48 -15.83 19.73 -15.37
CA GLU A 48 -14.61 19.17 -15.97
C GLU A 48 -14.02 17.99 -15.17
N GLY A 49 -14.52 17.70 -13.96
CA GLY A 49 -13.93 16.72 -13.03
C GLY A 49 -12.62 17.17 -12.38
N ALA A 50 -12.14 18.38 -12.69
CA ALA A 50 -10.85 18.95 -12.29
C ALA A 50 -10.84 19.56 -10.87
N LEU A 51 -11.82 19.22 -10.03
CA LEU A 51 -11.89 19.73 -8.65
C LEU A 51 -10.90 18.99 -7.73
N ASP A 52 -10.62 17.72 -8.06
CA ASP A 52 -9.92 16.76 -7.20
C ASP A 52 -8.49 16.44 -7.70
N ASP A 53 -8.09 16.98 -8.87
CA ASP A 53 -6.83 16.63 -9.56
C ASP A 53 -5.58 16.73 -8.68
N ALA A 54 -5.50 17.72 -7.79
CA ALA A 54 -4.37 17.91 -6.90
C ALA A 54 -4.29 16.80 -5.83
N GLN A 55 -5.42 16.43 -5.21
CA GLN A 55 -5.46 15.34 -4.24
C GLN A 55 -5.24 13.99 -4.92
N ALA A 56 -5.76 13.82 -6.14
CA ALA A 56 -5.52 12.62 -6.94
C ALA A 56 -4.03 12.46 -7.26
N ALA A 57 -3.35 13.55 -7.65
CA ALA A 57 -1.91 13.54 -7.92
C ALA A 57 -1.08 13.18 -6.67
N ASP A 58 -1.39 13.78 -5.52
CA ASP A 58 -0.69 13.47 -4.26
C ASP A 58 -0.85 11.99 -3.88
N LEU A 59 -2.07 11.45 -3.99
CA LEU A 59 -2.36 10.06 -3.68
C LEU A 59 -1.67 9.08 -4.64
N ILE A 60 -1.60 9.43 -5.94
CA ILE A 60 -0.86 8.65 -6.94
C ILE A 60 0.63 8.59 -6.55
N GLN A 61 1.23 9.71 -6.16
CA GLN A 61 2.64 9.73 -5.74
C GLN A 61 2.90 8.85 -4.51
N GLU A 62 2.00 8.89 -3.51
CA GLU A 62 2.10 8.00 -2.35
C GLU A 62 2.02 6.52 -2.75
N TYR A 63 1.11 6.17 -3.65
CA TYR A 63 1.01 4.80 -4.16
C TYR A 63 2.23 4.38 -4.96
N GLU A 64 2.76 5.24 -5.83
CA GLU A 64 3.99 4.97 -6.60
C GLU A 64 5.19 4.72 -5.66
N ALA A 65 5.34 5.53 -4.61
CA ALA A 65 6.38 5.33 -3.61
C ALA A 65 6.24 3.98 -2.89
N ARG A 66 5.01 3.60 -2.54
CA ARG A 66 4.72 2.31 -1.90
C ARG A 66 4.97 1.13 -2.85
N ILE A 67 4.56 1.24 -4.11
CA ILE A 67 4.83 0.23 -5.15
C ILE A 67 6.34 0.05 -5.30
N ALA A 68 7.10 1.12 -5.48
CA ALA A 68 8.55 1.04 -5.61
C ALA A 68 9.24 0.44 -4.37
N ALA A 69 8.70 0.66 -3.16
CA ALA A 69 9.22 0.03 -1.95
C ALA A 69 8.94 -1.48 -1.94
N LEU A 70 7.74 -1.89 -2.33
CA LEU A 70 7.33 -3.29 -2.41
C LEU A 70 8.13 -4.04 -3.48
N GLU A 71 8.29 -3.46 -4.67
CA GLU A 71 9.07 -4.05 -5.75
C GLU A 71 10.53 -4.31 -5.35
N ARG A 72 11.15 -3.39 -4.58
CA ARG A 72 12.49 -3.61 -4.02
C ARG A 72 12.53 -4.77 -3.03
N LEU A 73 11.49 -4.95 -2.21
CA LEU A 73 11.42 -6.06 -1.27
C LEU A 73 11.21 -7.40 -1.99
N VAL A 74 10.38 -7.42 -3.02
CA VAL A 74 10.19 -8.60 -3.89
C VAL A 74 11.53 -8.98 -4.52
N GLY A 75 12.26 -8.02 -5.11
CA GLY A 75 13.58 -8.31 -5.69
C GLY A 75 14.59 -8.85 -4.67
N LYS A 76 14.56 -8.38 -3.41
CA LYS A 76 15.41 -8.95 -2.35
C LYS A 76 15.04 -10.39 -2.01
N GLN A 77 13.75 -10.68 -1.92
CA GLN A 77 13.25 -12.03 -1.63
C GLN A 77 13.58 -12.99 -2.78
N ASP A 78 13.46 -12.55 -4.03
CA ASP A 78 13.82 -13.37 -5.20
C ASP A 78 15.31 -13.76 -5.19
N LEU A 79 16.19 -12.81 -4.87
CA LEU A 79 17.62 -13.09 -4.73
C LEU A 79 17.91 -14.08 -3.59
N GLU A 80 17.23 -13.94 -2.45
CA GLU A 80 17.36 -14.85 -1.32
C GLU A 80 16.87 -16.26 -1.68
N LEU A 81 15.74 -16.37 -2.38
CA LEU A 81 15.22 -17.65 -2.86
C LEU A 81 16.19 -18.34 -3.84
N GLU A 82 16.74 -17.60 -4.81
CA GLU A 82 17.71 -18.16 -5.75
C GLU A 82 19.00 -18.59 -5.05
N PHE A 83 19.47 -17.81 -4.05
CA PHE A 83 20.60 -18.19 -3.22
C PHE A 83 20.34 -19.51 -2.47
N LEU A 84 19.20 -19.63 -1.78
CA LEU A 84 18.84 -20.84 -1.02
C LEU A 84 18.67 -22.06 -1.93
N LYS A 85 17.99 -21.90 -3.07
CA LYS A 85 17.87 -22.97 -4.07
C LYS A 85 19.23 -23.41 -4.61
N GLY A 86 20.13 -22.45 -4.85
CA GLY A 86 21.51 -22.72 -5.27
C GLY A 86 22.29 -23.51 -4.21
N ALA A 87 22.20 -23.10 -2.94
CA ALA A 87 22.82 -23.80 -1.81
C ALA A 87 22.31 -25.25 -1.67
N LEU A 88 21.01 -25.49 -1.81
CA LEU A 88 20.44 -26.84 -1.78
C LEU A 88 20.93 -27.73 -2.93
N LYS A 89 21.06 -27.18 -4.14
CA LYS A 89 21.58 -27.92 -5.31
C LYS A 89 23.08 -28.22 -5.22
N SER A 90 23.83 -27.38 -4.50
CA SER A 90 25.28 -27.51 -4.33
C SER A 90 25.67 -28.26 -3.05
N ALA A 91 24.71 -28.54 -2.16
CA ALA A 91 24.93 -29.39 -1.00
C ALA A 91 25.54 -30.74 -1.45
N PRO A 92 26.63 -31.22 -0.82
CA PRO A 92 27.24 -32.47 -1.19
C PRO A 92 26.17 -33.56 -1.15
N ARG A 93 25.87 -34.17 -2.31
CA ARG A 93 25.13 -35.43 -2.38
C ARG A 93 25.85 -36.35 -1.40
N GLN A 94 25.20 -36.73 -0.29
CA GLN A 94 25.82 -37.61 0.70
C GLN A 94 26.50 -38.73 -0.09
N ARG A 95 27.84 -38.73 -0.09
CA ARG A 95 28.59 -39.80 -0.74
C ARG A 95 28.03 -41.05 -0.12
N ASN A 96 27.47 -41.92 -0.96
CA ASN A 96 27.15 -43.29 -0.61
C ASN A 96 28.43 -43.92 -0.07
N ARG A 97 28.69 -43.71 1.22
CA ARG A 97 29.58 -44.53 2.02
C ARG A 97 28.86 -45.88 2.06
N PRO A 98 29.54 -46.99 1.73
CA PRO A 98 28.89 -48.28 1.85
C PRO A 98 28.46 -48.42 3.32
N THR A 99 27.16 -48.41 3.55
CA THR A 99 26.56 -48.65 4.85
C THR A 99 26.85 -50.11 5.19
N SER A 100 27.95 -50.35 5.89
CA SER A 100 28.24 -51.65 6.47
C SER A 100 28.95 -51.46 7.79
N ALA A 101 28.17 -51.51 8.87
CA ALA A 101 28.32 -52.53 9.92
C ALA A 101 27.30 -52.26 11.03
N ILE A 102 26.62 -53.34 11.39
CA ILE A 102 25.67 -53.53 12.49
C ILE A 102 26.21 -52.92 13.79
N THR A 103 25.38 -52.12 14.47
CA THR A 103 25.39 -52.02 15.93
C THR A 103 23.94 -51.81 16.37
N GLY A 104 23.33 -52.86 16.90
CA GLY A 104 21.99 -52.78 17.50
C GLY A 104 22.01 -51.92 18.77
N PRO A 105 20.86 -51.43 19.22
CA PRO A 105 20.78 -50.65 20.45
C PRO A 105 21.25 -51.49 21.65
N GLU A 106 21.96 -50.85 22.59
CA GLU A 106 22.38 -51.48 23.85
C GLU A 106 21.17 -52.10 24.57
N VAL A 107 21.28 -53.37 24.92
CA VAL A 107 20.33 -54.04 25.80
C VAL A 107 20.62 -53.58 27.22
N SER A 108 19.71 -52.78 27.79
CA SER A 108 19.73 -52.39 29.20
C SER A 108 19.69 -53.63 30.12
N PRO A 109 20.54 -53.73 31.15
CA PRO A 109 20.44 -54.82 32.12
C PRO A 109 19.22 -54.63 33.03
N SER A 110 18.34 -55.64 33.07
CA SER A 110 17.21 -55.72 34.00
C SER A 110 17.71 -56.02 35.42
N PRO A 111 17.21 -55.34 36.49
CA PRO A 111 17.64 -55.62 37.84
C PRO A 111 17.00 -56.92 38.35
N LYS A 112 17.86 -57.79 38.89
CA LYS A 112 17.50 -59.00 39.62
C LYS A 112 17.14 -58.61 41.06
N ASP A 113 15.89 -58.85 41.46
CA ASP A 113 15.49 -58.90 42.87
C ASP A 113 14.81 -60.24 43.14
N ALA A 114 15.39 -61.01 44.07
CA ALA A 114 14.73 -61.78 45.12
C ALA A 114 15.73 -62.75 45.77
N GLY A 115 15.96 -62.57 47.08
CA GLY A 115 16.74 -63.46 47.95
C GLY A 115 17.28 -62.75 49.16
#